data_AF-A0A9E5K624-F1
#
_entry.id   AF-A0A9E5K624-F1
#
_cell.length_a   1.000
_cell.length_b   1.000
_cell.length_c   1.000
_cell.angle_alpha   90.00
_cell.angle_beta   90.00
_cell.angle_gamma   90.00
#
_symmetry.space_group_name_H-M   'P 1'
#
loop_
_entity.id
_entity.type
_entity.pdbx_description
1 polymer ?
#
loop_
_entity_poly.entity_id
_entity_poly.type
_entity_poly.pdbx_seq_one_letter_code
_entity_poly.pdbx_strand_id
1 'polypeptide(L)'
;MALLKFEDLGLKTQDQIKKLAIELGFDANRGLFWESLSEDDKGRLKNAIDNKNYHPKNKTLPNASVLQMWKILHNEPEIVGAVKVAFRLDIISRSSRDELLQKIGCDASPIQVQKKSSSEKKPSWNHKEGILYFNKKAILITQRRNKPSKIQIILQEYQDQDWPDEIKNPLMITNYRIKDGIKYLNGISKVIQFSVAAGGNYLCWSVRK
;
A
#
# COMPACT_ATOMS: atom_id res chain seq x y z
N MET A 1 11.16 9.36 25.25
CA MET A 1 12.10 8.30 25.69
C MET A 1 12.22 7.31 24.54
N ALA A 2 13.44 7.01 24.11
CA ALA A 2 13.68 6.12 22.98
C ALA A 2 13.28 4.68 23.32
N LEU A 3 12.69 3.97 22.35
CA LEU A 3 12.39 2.55 22.46
C LEU A 3 13.66 1.75 22.78
N LEU A 4 13.57 0.94 23.83
CA LEU A 4 14.42 -0.22 24.08
C LEU A 4 14.08 -1.31 23.03
N LYS A 5 15.08 -2.02 22.52
CA LYS A 5 14.86 -3.11 21.55
C LYS A 5 13.98 -4.17 22.19
N PHE A 6 13.31 -5.00 21.40
CA PHE A 6 12.49 -6.08 21.97
C PHE A 6 13.31 -7.01 22.88
N GLU A 7 14.57 -7.28 22.52
CA GLU A 7 15.49 -8.06 23.34
C GLU A 7 15.80 -7.40 24.70
N ASP A 8 15.66 -6.08 24.79
CA ASP A 8 15.87 -5.29 26.00
C ASP A 8 14.63 -5.28 26.92
N LEU A 9 13.49 -5.85 26.46
CA LEU A 9 12.31 -6.04 27.31
C LEU A 9 12.52 -7.22 28.26
N GLY A 10 12.02 -7.12 29.49
CA GLY A 10 12.02 -8.24 30.42
C GLY A 10 11.26 -9.46 29.88
N LEU A 11 11.76 -10.67 30.16
CA LEU A 11 11.22 -11.95 29.65
C LEU A 11 9.70 -12.08 29.85
N LYS A 12 9.19 -11.64 31.00
CA LYS A 12 7.74 -11.66 31.30
C LYS A 12 6.92 -10.82 30.32
N THR A 13 7.43 -9.66 29.92
CA THR A 13 6.78 -8.76 28.96
C THR A 13 6.83 -9.35 27.55
N GLN A 14 7.95 -9.96 27.18
CA GLN A 14 8.08 -10.67 25.90
C GLN A 14 7.06 -11.82 25.79
N ASP A 15 6.89 -12.60 26.85
CA ASP A 15 5.92 -13.71 26.89
C ASP A 15 4.47 -13.22 26.83
N GLN A 16 4.16 -12.08 27.48
CA GLN A 16 2.83 -11.48 27.40
C GLN A 16 2.48 -11.03 25.98
N ILE A 17 3.43 -10.42 25.26
CA ILE A 17 3.23 -10.01 23.86
C ILE A 17 2.99 -11.22 22.97
N LYS A 18 3.76 -12.30 23.15
CA LYS A 18 3.56 -13.56 22.41
C LYS A 18 2.20 -14.19 22.69
N LYS A 19 1.75 -14.21 23.95
CA LYS A 19 0.40 -14.69 24.31
C LYS A 19 -0.71 -13.85 23.69
N LEU A 20 -0.57 -12.53 23.73
CA LEU A 20 -1.52 -11.62 23.08
C LEU A 20 -1.60 -11.86 21.57
N ALA A 21 -0.48 -12.09 20.90
CA ALA A 21 -0.46 -12.41 19.47
C ALA A 21 -1.25 -13.69 19.13
N ILE A 22 -1.19 -14.69 20.02
CA ILE A 22 -1.95 -15.93 19.91
C ILE A 22 -3.45 -15.66 20.15
N GLU A 23 -3.80 -14.92 21.21
CA GLU A 23 -5.19 -14.57 21.54
C GLU A 23 -5.86 -13.74 20.44
N LEU A 24 -5.11 -12.81 19.83
CA LEU A 24 -5.57 -12.00 18.69
C LEU A 24 -5.57 -12.78 17.37
N GLY A 25 -5.18 -14.05 17.38
CA GLY A 25 -5.25 -14.93 16.22
C GLY A 25 -4.35 -14.50 15.05
N PHE A 26 -3.20 -13.88 15.31
CA PHE A 26 -2.33 -13.40 14.22
C PHE A 26 -1.91 -14.53 13.29
N ASP A 27 -1.49 -15.68 13.84
CA ASP A 27 -1.08 -16.81 13.03
C ASP A 27 -2.26 -17.52 12.34
N ALA A 28 -3.46 -17.44 12.91
CA ALA A 28 -4.69 -17.87 12.22
C ALA A 28 -4.99 -16.99 11.00
N ASN A 29 -4.61 -15.72 11.05
CA ASN A 29 -4.72 -14.74 9.96
C ASN A 29 -3.46 -14.62 9.11
N ARG A 30 -2.51 -15.55 9.22
CA ARG A 30 -1.22 -15.52 8.50
C ARG A 30 -1.37 -15.44 6.98
N GLY A 31 -2.39 -16.11 6.43
CA GLY A 31 -2.71 -16.04 5.00
C GLY A 31 -3.12 -14.64 4.55
N LEU A 32 -4.02 -14.00 5.31
CA LEU A 32 -4.47 -12.62 5.03
C LEU A 32 -3.32 -11.61 5.17
N PHE A 33 -2.48 -11.80 6.19
CA PHE A 33 -1.28 -10.99 6.35
C PHE A 33 -0.38 -11.10 5.12
N TRP A 34 -0.10 -12.33 4.68
CA TRP A 34 0.74 -12.60 3.52
C TRP A 34 0.18 -12.01 2.22
N GLU A 35 -1.12 -12.16 1.98
CA GLU A 35 -1.79 -11.57 0.81
C GLU A 35 -1.76 -10.04 0.83
N SER A 36 -1.71 -9.43 2.02
CA SER A 36 -1.60 -7.98 2.18
C SER A 36 -0.21 -7.40 1.89
N LEU A 37 0.80 -8.23 1.65
CA LEU A 37 2.17 -7.80 1.39
C LEU A 37 2.43 -7.58 -0.11
N SER A 38 3.32 -6.63 -0.42
CA SER A 38 3.83 -6.46 -1.79
C SER A 38 4.64 -7.68 -2.22
N GLU A 39 4.79 -7.89 -3.53
CA GLU A 39 5.66 -8.96 -4.04
C GLU A 39 7.13 -8.76 -3.64
N ASP A 40 7.57 -7.51 -3.49
CA ASP A 40 8.91 -7.18 -2.99
C ASP A 40 9.08 -7.60 -1.52
N ASP A 41 8.10 -7.32 -0.66
CA ASP A 41 8.10 -7.73 0.75
C ASP A 41 8.05 -9.26 0.88
N LYS A 42 7.23 -9.93 0.07
CA LYS A 42 7.20 -11.40 -0.01
C LYS A 42 8.56 -11.96 -0.42
N GLY A 43 9.24 -11.32 -1.38
CA GLY A 43 10.59 -11.69 -1.80
C GLY A 43 11.62 -11.53 -0.68
N ARG A 44 11.58 -10.42 0.06
CA ARG A 44 12.44 -10.17 1.23
C ARG A 44 12.23 -11.20 2.34
N LEU A 45 10.97 -11.50 2.65
CA LEU A 45 10.62 -12.50 3.67
C LEU A 45 11.12 -13.89 3.30
N LYS A 46 10.92 -14.32 2.05
CA LYS A 46 11.41 -15.63 1.60
C LYS A 46 12.93 -15.72 1.64
N ASN A 47 13.63 -14.68 1.22
CA ASN A 47 15.09 -14.66 1.28
C ASN A 47 15.62 -14.69 2.73
N ALA A 48 14.91 -14.06 3.66
CA ALA A 48 15.31 -14.01 5.07
C ALA A 48 14.98 -15.30 5.85
N ILE A 49 13.87 -15.98 5.50
CA ILE A 49 13.34 -17.13 6.24
C ILE A 49 13.81 -18.45 5.64
N ASP A 50 13.74 -18.62 4.32
CA ASP A 50 14.02 -19.90 3.63
C ASP A 50 15.49 -20.02 3.21
N ASN A 51 16.41 -19.64 4.11
CA ASN A 51 17.85 -19.58 3.85
C ASN A 51 18.37 -20.90 3.21
N LYS A 52 18.51 -20.88 1.87
CA LYS A 52 19.03 -21.87 0.87
C LYS A 52 18.01 -22.15 -0.27
N ASN A 53 18.29 -21.56 -1.43
CA ASN A 53 17.69 -21.85 -2.76
C ASN A 53 16.27 -21.33 -3.03
N TYR A 54 16.08 -20.01 -2.93
CA TYR A 54 14.87 -19.36 -3.45
C TYR A 54 14.81 -19.38 -4.99
N HIS A 55 13.80 -20.04 -5.55
CA HIS A 55 13.36 -19.84 -6.94
C HIS A 55 12.05 -19.02 -6.93
N PRO A 56 11.95 -17.92 -7.71
CA PRO A 56 10.81 -16.99 -7.71
C PRO A 56 9.45 -17.57 -8.14
N LYS A 57 9.36 -18.87 -8.43
CA LYS A 57 8.13 -19.56 -8.82
C LYS A 57 7.40 -20.24 -7.65
N ASN A 58 8.00 -20.34 -6.47
CA ASN A 58 7.33 -20.92 -5.31
C ASN A 58 6.44 -19.86 -4.63
N LYS A 59 5.12 -19.99 -4.82
CA LYS A 59 4.08 -19.17 -4.15
C LYS A 59 3.82 -19.58 -2.68
N THR A 60 4.73 -20.34 -2.08
CA THR A 60 4.56 -20.86 -0.73
C THR A 60 4.69 -19.77 0.34
N LEU A 61 3.79 -19.83 1.32
CA LEU A 61 3.80 -19.02 2.52
C LEU A 61 4.98 -19.45 3.41
N PRO A 62 5.87 -18.53 3.84
CA PRO A 62 7.00 -18.87 4.69
C PRO A 62 6.55 -19.46 6.03
N ASN A 63 7.33 -20.42 6.55
CA ASN A 63 7.07 -21.02 7.86
C ASN A 63 7.59 -20.13 9.01
N ALA A 64 6.98 -18.96 9.17
CA ALA A 64 7.24 -18.01 10.26
C ALA A 64 5.93 -17.48 10.84
N SER A 65 5.97 -16.90 12.04
CA SER A 65 4.83 -16.19 12.62
C SER A 65 4.66 -14.81 11.98
N VAL A 66 3.46 -14.24 12.06
CA VAL A 66 3.20 -12.89 11.51
C VAL A 66 4.10 -11.83 12.15
N LEU A 67 4.37 -11.93 13.46
CA LEU A 67 5.27 -11.00 14.15
C LEU A 67 6.73 -11.15 13.72
N GLN A 68 7.18 -12.38 13.45
CA GLN A 68 8.52 -12.60 12.90
C GLN A 68 8.65 -12.00 11.50
N MET A 69 7.62 -12.19 10.64
CA MET A 69 7.59 -11.56 9.33
C MET A 69 7.62 -10.02 9.45
N TRP A 70 6.83 -9.44 10.35
CA TRP A 70 6.83 -8.00 10.58
C TRP A 70 8.20 -7.47 11.02
N LYS A 71 8.84 -8.17 11.98
CA LYS A 71 10.17 -7.82 12.48
C LYS A 71 11.21 -7.79 11.35
N ILE A 72 11.18 -8.78 10.45
CA ILE A 72 12.10 -8.83 9.29
C ILE A 72 11.88 -7.65 8.34
N LEU A 73 10.62 -7.29 8.07
CA LEU A 73 10.31 -6.22 7.10
C LEU A 73 10.61 -4.82 7.63
N HIS A 74 10.34 -4.58 8.90
CA HIS A 74 10.32 -3.23 9.46
C HIS A 74 11.43 -2.98 10.48
N ASN A 75 12.08 -4.02 10.99
CA ASN A 75 13.10 -3.93 12.03
C ASN A 75 12.62 -3.14 13.27
N GLU A 76 11.39 -3.41 13.71
CA GLU A 76 10.73 -2.73 14.81
C GLU A 76 10.57 -3.62 16.05
N PRO A 77 10.44 -3.06 17.27
CA PRO A 77 10.14 -3.82 18.47
C PRO A 77 8.81 -4.58 18.35
N GLU A 78 8.72 -5.82 18.84
CA GLU A 78 7.52 -6.65 18.63
C GLU A 78 6.27 -6.07 19.29
N ILE A 79 6.38 -5.28 20.37
CA ILE A 79 5.22 -4.61 20.97
C ILE A 79 4.60 -3.58 20.01
N VAL A 80 5.45 -2.87 19.26
CA VAL A 80 5.03 -1.95 18.21
C VAL A 80 4.49 -2.77 17.05
N GLY A 81 5.22 -3.80 16.62
CA GLY A 81 4.79 -4.71 15.57
C GLY A 81 3.40 -5.31 15.82
N ALA A 82 3.10 -5.74 17.05
CA ALA A 82 1.81 -6.30 17.42
C ALA A 82 0.66 -5.29 17.25
N VAL A 83 0.82 -4.06 17.71
CA VAL A 83 -0.18 -3.00 17.52
C VAL A 83 -0.37 -2.69 16.03
N LYS A 84 0.72 -2.64 15.27
CA LYS A 84 0.69 -2.33 13.84
C LYS A 84 0.07 -3.46 12.99
N VAL A 85 0.39 -4.71 13.32
CA VAL A 85 -0.17 -5.92 12.71
C VAL A 85 -1.66 -6.03 13.03
N ALA A 86 -2.06 -5.84 14.30
CA ALA A 86 -3.47 -5.87 14.70
C ALA A 86 -4.30 -4.85 13.91
N PHE A 87 -3.77 -3.64 13.71
CA PHE A 87 -4.43 -2.65 12.87
C PHE A 87 -4.49 -3.07 11.39
N ARG A 88 -3.41 -3.64 10.84
CA ARG A 88 -3.36 -4.08 9.44
C ARG A 88 -4.32 -5.24 9.15
N LEU A 89 -4.56 -6.08 10.14
CA LEU A 89 -5.52 -7.19 10.09
C LEU A 89 -6.96 -6.77 10.45
N ASP A 90 -7.21 -5.46 10.62
CA ASP A 90 -8.52 -4.89 10.99
C ASP A 90 -9.09 -5.43 12.32
N ILE A 91 -8.21 -5.91 13.22
CA ILE A 91 -8.59 -6.39 14.56
C ILE A 91 -8.85 -5.21 15.50
N ILE A 92 -8.11 -4.11 15.31
CA ILE A 92 -8.27 -2.88 16.09
C ILE A 92 -8.49 -1.67 15.18
N SER A 93 -9.27 -0.70 15.68
CA SER A 93 -9.52 0.55 14.99
C SER A 93 -8.28 1.45 14.91
N ARG A 94 -8.31 2.42 14.00
CA ARG A 94 -7.25 3.45 13.88
C ARG A 94 -7.06 4.25 15.17
N SER A 95 -8.15 4.64 15.82
CA SER A 95 -8.09 5.37 17.10
C SER A 95 -7.44 4.53 18.18
N SER A 96 -7.79 3.25 18.29
CA SER A 96 -7.19 2.32 19.25
C SER A 96 -5.70 2.12 19.00
N ARG A 97 -5.31 2.00 17.72
CA ARG A 97 -3.89 1.92 17.33
C ARG A 97 -3.13 3.18 17.78
N ASP A 98 -3.63 4.36 17.46
CA ASP A 98 -2.95 5.63 17.73
C ASP A 98 -2.79 5.85 19.25
N GLU A 99 -3.83 5.52 20.02
CA GLU A 99 -3.80 5.56 21.48
C GLU A 99 -2.75 4.58 22.06
N LEU A 100 -2.71 3.35 21.55
CA LEU A 100 -1.75 2.33 22.01
C LEU A 100 -0.32 2.71 21.65
N LEU A 101 -0.06 3.20 20.44
CA LEU A 101 1.28 3.66 20.03
C LEU A 101 1.75 4.86 20.87
N GLN A 102 0.84 5.80 21.16
CA GLN A 102 1.14 6.94 22.03
C GLN A 102 1.48 6.49 23.45
N LYS A 103 0.73 5.52 24.01
CA LYS A 103 1.01 4.92 25.32
C LYS A 103 2.37 4.22 25.37
N ILE A 104 2.81 3.64 24.25
CA ILE A 104 4.13 2.99 24.11
C ILE A 104 5.25 4.03 23.88
N GLY A 105 4.92 5.33 23.75
CA GLY A 105 5.90 6.39 23.50
C GLY A 105 6.46 6.38 22.08
N CYS A 106 5.74 5.76 21.15
CA CYS A 106 6.05 5.80 19.72
C CYS A 106 5.18 6.85 19.05
N ASP A 107 5.79 7.73 18.26
CA ASP A 107 5.01 8.54 17.33
C ASP A 107 4.23 7.60 16.42
N ALA A 108 2.94 7.88 16.24
CA ALA A 108 2.07 7.24 15.25
C ALA A 108 2.50 7.66 13.83
N SER A 109 3.79 7.56 13.53
CA SER A 109 4.33 7.58 12.20
C SER A 109 3.46 6.62 11.39
N PRO A 110 2.83 7.12 10.32
CA PRO A 110 1.85 6.35 9.59
C PRO A 110 2.54 5.07 9.15
N ILE A 111 2.14 3.95 9.76
CA ILE A 111 2.35 2.64 9.18
C ILE A 111 1.84 2.80 7.77
N GLN A 112 2.70 2.61 6.78
CA GLN A 112 2.26 2.32 5.43
C GLN A 112 1.62 0.93 5.47
N VAL A 113 0.48 0.83 6.17
CA VAL A 113 -0.57 -0.07 5.75
C VAL A 113 -0.74 0.32 4.30
N GLN A 114 -0.41 -0.59 3.39
CA GLN A 114 -0.99 -0.53 2.06
C GLN A 114 -2.46 -0.32 2.31
N LYS A 115 -2.90 0.92 2.10
CA LYS A 115 -4.28 1.31 2.30
C LYS A 115 -5.05 0.38 1.37
N LYS A 116 -5.69 -0.64 1.92
CA LYS A 116 -7.08 -0.86 1.53
C LYS A 116 -7.75 0.44 1.97
N SER A 117 -7.81 1.37 1.03
CA SER A 117 -8.36 2.71 1.18
C SER A 117 -9.85 2.58 1.47
N SER A 118 -10.19 2.29 2.72
CA SER A 118 -11.52 2.59 3.22
C SER A 118 -11.63 4.11 3.29
N SER A 119 -12.19 4.69 2.22
CA SER A 119 -12.64 6.08 2.04
C SER A 119 -11.73 7.13 1.39
N GLU A 120 -10.69 6.76 0.62
CA GLU A 120 -10.32 7.64 -0.50
C GLU A 120 -11.30 7.36 -1.63
N LYS A 121 -12.24 8.28 -1.85
CA LYS A 121 -13.27 8.14 -2.90
C LYS A 121 -12.56 7.96 -4.23
N LYS A 122 -12.56 6.73 -4.75
CA LYS A 122 -11.92 6.41 -6.03
C LYS A 122 -12.41 7.39 -7.11
N PRO A 123 -11.51 7.86 -7.98
CA PRO A 123 -11.93 8.62 -9.14
C PRO A 123 -12.84 7.74 -10.01
N SER A 124 -13.66 8.37 -10.84
CA SER A 124 -14.54 7.67 -11.78
C SER A 124 -14.45 8.36 -13.13
N TRP A 125 -14.00 7.62 -14.12
CA TRP A 125 -13.84 8.12 -15.48
C TRP A 125 -15.07 7.76 -16.32
N ASN A 126 -15.74 8.79 -16.84
CA ASN A 126 -16.81 8.61 -17.81
C ASN A 126 -16.28 8.87 -19.23
N HIS A 127 -15.98 7.80 -19.96
CA HIS A 127 -15.47 7.88 -21.33
C HIS A 127 -16.47 8.52 -22.32
N LYS A 128 -17.78 8.35 -22.11
CA LYS A 128 -18.82 8.90 -23.00
C LYS A 128 -18.89 10.42 -22.90
N GLU A 129 -18.75 10.93 -21.68
CA GLU A 129 -18.78 12.35 -21.41
C GLU A 129 -17.42 13.01 -21.57
N GLY A 130 -16.34 12.23 -21.45
CA GLY A 130 -14.95 12.71 -21.41
C GLY A 130 -14.59 13.34 -20.07
N ILE A 131 -15.30 12.99 -18.99
CA ILE A 131 -15.21 13.66 -17.68
C ILE A 131 -14.68 12.69 -16.63
N LEU A 132 -13.70 13.14 -15.86
CA LEU A 132 -13.22 12.48 -14.66
C LEU A 132 -13.89 13.09 -13.43
N TYR A 133 -14.53 12.24 -12.65
CA TYR A 133 -15.15 12.58 -11.39
C TYR A 133 -14.27 12.16 -10.23
N PHE A 134 -14.25 12.96 -9.17
CA PHE A 134 -13.70 12.58 -7.88
C PHE A 134 -14.66 13.08 -6.81
N ASN A 135 -15.09 12.19 -5.93
CA ASN A 135 -16.10 12.52 -4.92
C ASN A 135 -17.38 13.17 -5.53
N LYS A 136 -17.91 12.58 -6.62
CA LYS A 136 -19.09 13.08 -7.36
C LYS A 136 -18.95 14.50 -7.94
N LYS A 137 -17.75 15.09 -7.91
CA LYS A 137 -17.45 16.38 -8.56
C LYS A 137 -16.63 16.12 -9.82
N ALA A 138 -16.98 16.77 -10.92
CA ALA A 138 -16.14 16.78 -12.11
C ALA A 138 -14.84 17.53 -11.80
N ILE A 139 -13.70 16.85 -11.94
CA ILE A 139 -12.38 17.42 -11.66
C ILE A 139 -11.53 17.63 -12.91
N LEU A 140 -11.89 16.97 -14.00
CA LEU A 140 -11.19 17.08 -15.28
C LEU A 140 -12.16 16.80 -16.41
N ILE A 141 -12.18 17.68 -17.40
CA ILE A 141 -13.00 17.57 -18.60
C ILE A 141 -12.04 17.50 -19.78
N THR A 142 -12.13 16.43 -20.56
CA THR A 142 -11.40 16.27 -21.82
C THR A 142 -12.30 16.61 -23.00
N GLN A 143 -11.69 16.96 -24.13
CA GLN A 143 -12.44 17.11 -25.37
C GLN A 143 -12.98 15.75 -25.84
N ARG A 144 -14.24 15.71 -26.23
CA ARG A 144 -14.84 14.53 -26.88
C ARG A 144 -14.22 14.37 -28.26
N ARG A 145 -13.67 13.19 -28.55
CA ARG A 145 -13.01 12.85 -29.82
C ARG A 145 -13.41 11.44 -30.23
N ASN A 146 -13.55 11.20 -31.54
CA ASN A 146 -13.86 9.87 -32.08
C ASN A 146 -12.72 8.87 -31.85
N LYS A 147 -11.47 9.34 -31.74
CA LYS A 147 -10.32 8.54 -31.33
C LYS A 147 -9.89 8.96 -29.93
N PRO A 148 -9.76 8.02 -28.98
CA PRO A 148 -9.35 8.35 -27.63
C PRO A 148 -7.96 8.98 -27.65
N SER A 149 -7.83 10.13 -26.99
CA SER A 149 -6.52 10.75 -26.77
C SER A 149 -5.66 9.87 -25.85
N LYS A 150 -4.35 10.06 -25.90
CA LYS A 150 -3.38 9.38 -25.03
C LYS A 150 -3.73 9.51 -23.53
N ILE A 151 -4.29 10.65 -23.14
CA ILE A 151 -4.76 10.89 -21.77
C ILE A 151 -6.01 10.06 -21.47
N GLN A 152 -6.96 9.99 -22.39
CA GLN A 152 -8.16 9.17 -22.24
C GLN A 152 -7.80 7.69 -22.15
N ILE A 153 -6.78 7.23 -22.88
CA ILE A 153 -6.25 5.86 -22.76
C ILE A 153 -5.71 5.61 -21.34
N ILE A 154 -4.93 6.54 -20.79
CA ILE A 154 -4.42 6.43 -19.40
C ILE A 154 -5.58 6.40 -18.38
N LEU A 155 -6.55 7.29 -18.50
CA LEU A 155 -7.69 7.35 -17.57
C LEU A 155 -8.59 6.12 -17.68
N GLN A 156 -8.75 5.58 -18.89
CA GLN A 156 -9.49 4.35 -19.13
C GLN A 156 -8.76 3.16 -18.50
N GLU A 157 -7.43 3.07 -18.64
CA GLU A 157 -6.64 2.00 -18.03
C GLU A 157 -6.77 2.00 -16.50
N TYR A 158 -6.74 3.17 -15.86
CA TYR A 158 -7.04 3.28 -14.42
C TYR A 158 -8.47 2.83 -14.10
N GLN A 159 -9.46 3.19 -14.91
CA GLN A 159 -10.86 2.82 -14.71
C GLN A 159 -11.09 1.32 -14.83
N ASP A 160 -10.47 0.68 -15.82
CA ASP A 160 -10.60 -0.76 -16.09
C ASP A 160 -9.96 -1.60 -14.99
N GLN A 161 -8.94 -1.06 -14.32
CA GLN A 161 -8.25 -1.69 -13.19
C GLN A 161 -8.81 -1.28 -11.81
N ASP A 162 -9.95 -0.57 -11.77
CA ASP A 162 -10.59 -0.08 -10.54
C ASP A 162 -9.70 0.85 -9.68
N TRP A 163 -8.98 1.73 -10.37
CA TRP A 163 -8.14 2.81 -9.82
C TRP A 163 -7.10 2.36 -8.79
N PRO A 164 -6.15 1.48 -9.16
CA PRO A 164 -5.04 1.13 -8.30
C PRO A 164 -4.08 2.33 -8.17
N ASP A 165 -3.32 2.40 -7.08
CA ASP A 165 -2.35 3.48 -6.83
C ASP A 165 -1.28 3.58 -7.94
N GLU A 166 -1.00 2.46 -8.61
CA GLU A 166 -0.03 2.33 -9.69
C GLU A 166 -0.58 1.43 -10.81
N ILE A 167 -0.38 1.87 -12.07
CA ILE A 167 -0.60 1.04 -13.26
C ILE A 167 0.66 1.01 -14.10
N LYS A 168 0.83 -0.06 -14.88
CA LYS A 168 1.81 -0.08 -15.97
C LYS A 168 1.43 0.97 -17.01
N ASN A 169 2.40 1.74 -17.49
CA ASN A 169 2.16 2.79 -18.48
C ASN A 169 1.61 2.18 -19.79
N PRO A 170 0.35 2.47 -20.18
CA PRO A 170 -0.26 1.86 -21.37
C PRO A 170 0.34 2.40 -22.68
N LEU A 171 1.15 3.47 -22.62
CA LEU A 171 1.76 4.11 -23.77
C LEU A 171 3.24 3.76 -23.96
N MET A 172 3.73 2.73 -23.27
CA MET A 172 5.12 2.25 -23.30
C MET A 172 5.66 1.97 -24.71
N ILE A 173 4.80 1.52 -25.62
CA ILE A 173 5.17 1.12 -26.99
C ILE A 173 5.23 2.35 -27.94
N THR A 174 4.88 3.53 -27.46
CA THR A 174 4.78 4.74 -28.29
C THR A 174 5.96 5.69 -28.03
N ASN A 175 6.40 6.45 -29.04
CA ASN A 175 7.37 7.56 -28.89
C ASN A 175 6.79 8.75 -28.10
N TYR A 176 5.73 8.54 -27.32
CA TYR A 176 5.09 9.58 -26.56
C TYR A 176 5.88 9.90 -25.31
N ARG A 177 6.21 11.19 -25.14
CA ARG A 177 6.75 11.71 -23.90
C ARG A 177 5.64 11.75 -22.84
N ILE A 178 5.50 10.65 -22.12
CA ILE A 178 4.52 10.48 -21.05
C ILE A 178 4.60 11.60 -20.00
N LYS A 179 5.81 12.13 -19.75
CA LYS A 179 6.05 13.27 -18.85
C LYS A 179 5.26 14.52 -19.26
N ASP A 180 5.13 14.80 -20.57
CA ASP A 180 4.37 15.96 -21.06
C ASP A 180 2.87 15.76 -20.88
N GLY A 181 2.38 14.53 -21.10
CA GLY A 181 0.99 14.15 -20.84
C GLY A 181 0.61 14.24 -19.36
N ILE A 182 1.50 13.81 -18.47
CA ILE A 182 1.33 13.88 -17.02
C ILE A 182 1.41 15.33 -16.54
N LYS A 183 2.32 16.14 -17.09
CA LYS A 183 2.37 17.58 -16.82
C LYS A 183 1.06 18.27 -17.22
N TYR A 184 0.50 17.91 -18.36
CA TYR A 184 -0.81 18.42 -18.80
C TYR A 184 -1.94 17.96 -17.86
N LEU A 185 -2.02 16.67 -17.52
CA LEU A 185 -2.99 16.11 -16.57
C LEU A 185 -2.95 16.83 -15.21
N ASN A 186 -1.75 17.08 -14.70
CA ASN A 186 -1.53 17.82 -13.46
C ASN A 186 -1.84 19.31 -13.58
N GLY A 187 -1.72 19.89 -14.77
CA GLY A 187 -2.11 21.27 -15.02
C GLY A 187 -3.63 21.48 -14.92
N ILE A 188 -4.41 20.48 -15.35
CA ILE A 188 -5.88 20.57 -15.41
C ILE A 188 -6.58 19.96 -14.19
N SER A 189 -6.01 18.93 -13.57
CA SER A 189 -6.54 18.35 -12.34
C SER A 189 -5.97 19.08 -11.12
N LYS A 190 -6.83 19.81 -10.40
CA LYS A 190 -6.46 20.51 -9.16
C LYS A 190 -6.55 19.63 -7.91
N VAL A 191 -7.20 18.47 -8.02
CA VAL A 191 -7.54 17.60 -6.87
C VAL A 191 -6.71 16.32 -6.86
N ILE A 192 -6.44 15.76 -8.03
CA ILE A 192 -5.60 14.56 -8.19
C ILE A 192 -4.30 14.94 -8.88
N GLN A 193 -3.19 14.37 -8.43
CA GLN A 193 -1.91 14.42 -9.12
C GLN A 193 -1.55 13.04 -9.67
N PHE A 194 -0.96 13.04 -10.86
CA PHE A 194 -0.39 11.89 -11.50
C PHE A 194 1.14 12.03 -11.51
N SER A 195 1.86 10.92 -11.35
CA SER A 195 3.31 10.88 -11.42
C SER A 195 3.78 9.69 -12.25
N VAL A 196 5.05 9.74 -12.66
CA VAL A 196 5.69 8.69 -13.43
C VAL A 196 6.71 8.01 -12.53
N ALA A 197 6.67 6.69 -12.46
CA ALA A 197 7.61 5.87 -11.69
C ALA A 197 8.48 4.99 -12.62
N ALA A 198 9.58 4.48 -12.04
CA ALA A 198 10.57 3.61 -12.70
C ALA A 198 10.94 4.05 -14.13
N GLY A 199 11.31 5.33 -14.29
CA GLY A 199 11.80 5.87 -15.55
C GLY A 199 10.77 6.06 -16.68
N GLY A 200 9.48 5.85 -16.43
CA GLY A 200 8.45 5.89 -17.50
C GLY A 200 7.55 4.67 -17.57
N ASN A 201 7.92 3.60 -16.87
CA ASN A 201 7.28 2.30 -17.01
C ASN A 201 5.96 2.19 -16.26
N TYR A 202 5.78 3.01 -15.22
CA TYR A 202 4.60 3.00 -14.38
C TYR A 202 4.06 4.41 -14.20
N LEU A 203 2.75 4.49 -14.00
CA LEU A 203 2.01 5.69 -13.69
C LEU A 203 1.38 5.53 -12.33
N CYS A 204 1.56 6.53 -11.46
CA CYS A 204 0.94 6.56 -10.15
C CYS A 204 -0.03 7.73 -10.05
N TRP A 205 -1.01 7.65 -9.16
CA TRP A 205 -1.86 8.78 -8.82
C TRP A 205 -1.97 8.97 -7.30
N SER A 206 -2.32 10.19 -6.88
CA SER A 206 -2.63 10.49 -5.49
C SER A 206 -3.49 11.74 -5.38
N VAL A 207 -4.17 11.92 -4.25
CA VAL A 207 -4.91 13.14 -3.94
C VAL A 207 -3.92 14.24 -3.54
N ARG A 208 -4.04 15.43 -4.14
CA ARG A 208 -3.26 16.60 -3.71
C ARG A 208 -3.67 17.00 -2.30
N LYS A 209 -2.69 17.14 -1.42
CA LYS A 209 -2.85 17.73 -0.08
C LYS A 209 -2.87 19.25 -0.16
#